data_AF-A0A939YAX4-F1
#
_entry.id   AF-A0A939YAX4-F1
#
_cell.length_a   1.000
_cell.length_b   1.000
_cell.length_c   1.000
_cell.angle_alpha   90.00
_cell.angle_beta   90.00
_cell.angle_gamma   90.00
#
_symmetry.space_group_name_H-M   'P 1'
#
loop_
_entity.id
_entity.type
_entity.pdbx_description
1 polymer ?
#
loop_
_entity_poly.entity_id
_entity_poly.type
_entity_poly.pdbx_seq_one_letter_code
_entity_poly.pdbx_strand_id
1 'polypeptide(L)'
;AFTPLAKGMNSEYANQNAYDAISIHGGSGFIMEYKSQRLFRDARIFSIYEGTTQLQVVAAIRYITNGTMLNNIKEMLAGLEISDSLKNLKARVEKLIPVYEEALAAVKALENQDAQDFLARRLYDMTAELVMSLLILRDATKAPELFEKSANVYVRMTEEDVLGKSAYIKAFQVEDLESFKAAQAE
;
A
#
# COMPACT_ATOMS: atom_id res chain seq x y z
N ALA A 1 5.86 -12.24 -8.61
CA ALA A 1 5.17 -10.93 -8.72
C ALA A 1 4.98 -10.27 -7.34
N PHE A 2 4.58 -10.97 -6.28
CA PHE A 2 4.31 -10.37 -4.96
C PHE A 2 5.53 -9.99 -4.11
N THR A 3 6.72 -10.56 -4.37
CA THR A 3 7.94 -10.28 -3.60
C THR A 3 8.24 -8.79 -3.39
N PRO A 4 8.22 -7.93 -4.44
CA PRO A 4 8.45 -6.50 -4.24
C PRO A 4 7.34 -5.81 -3.42
N LEU A 5 6.08 -6.24 -3.53
CA LEU A 5 4.99 -5.76 -2.66
C LEU A 5 5.27 -6.11 -1.20
N ALA A 6 5.59 -7.38 -0.93
CA ALA A 6 5.86 -7.85 0.42
C ALA A 6 7.08 -7.13 1.03
N LYS A 7 8.19 -7.00 0.30
CA LYS A 7 9.39 -6.33 0.79
C LYS A 7 9.11 -4.87 1.10
N GLY A 8 8.58 -4.12 0.12
CA GLY A 8 8.34 -2.68 0.29
C GLY A 8 7.34 -2.38 1.40
N MET A 9 6.15 -2.96 1.35
CA MET A 9 5.11 -2.70 2.36
C MET A 9 5.52 -3.12 3.76
N ASN A 10 6.08 -4.32 3.95
CA ASN A 10 6.47 -4.77 5.29
C ASN A 10 7.59 -3.90 5.86
N SER A 11 8.49 -3.40 5.01
CA SER A 11 9.54 -2.49 5.46
C SER A 11 8.99 -1.14 5.91
N GLU A 12 8.04 -0.56 5.18
CA GLU A 12 7.40 0.70 5.56
C GLU A 12 6.53 0.53 6.81
N TYR A 13 5.73 -0.54 6.91
CA TYR A 13 4.96 -0.85 8.11
C TYR A 13 5.86 -1.11 9.32
N ALA A 14 7.02 -1.75 9.17
CA ALA A 14 7.96 -1.92 10.27
C ALA A 14 8.47 -0.56 10.79
N ASN A 15 8.73 0.40 9.90
CA ASN A 15 9.12 1.75 10.28
C ASN A 15 7.98 2.46 11.03
N GLN A 16 6.77 2.43 10.47
CA GLN A 16 5.58 3.04 11.07
C GLN A 16 5.29 2.46 12.45
N ASN A 17 5.23 1.12 12.56
CA ASN A 17 4.93 0.45 13.83
C ASN A 17 5.99 0.74 14.91
N ALA A 18 7.27 0.79 14.53
CA ALA A 18 8.33 1.12 15.48
C ALA A 18 8.29 2.60 15.91
N TYR A 19 7.91 3.51 15.00
CA TYR A 19 7.67 4.92 15.30
C TYR A 19 6.49 5.10 16.27
N ASP A 20 5.37 4.44 16.00
CA ASP A 20 4.20 4.48 16.86
C ASP A 20 4.48 3.86 18.22
N ALA A 21 5.28 2.79 18.28
CA ALA A 21 5.71 2.18 19.53
C ALA A 21 6.50 3.17 20.41
N ILE A 22 7.36 4.02 19.85
CA ILE A 22 8.01 5.10 20.61
C ILE A 22 6.95 6.07 21.14
N SER A 23 6.05 6.52 20.26
CA SER A 23 5.04 7.54 20.58
C SER A 23 4.10 7.10 21.72
N ILE A 24 3.70 5.82 21.73
CA ILE A 24 2.88 5.23 22.80
C ILE A 24 3.57 5.33 24.17
N HIS A 25 4.90 5.26 24.23
CA HIS A 25 5.67 5.38 25.46
C HIS A 25 6.05 6.83 25.81
N GLY A 26 5.70 7.82 24.97
CA GLY A 26 6.07 9.22 25.16
C GLY A 26 7.59 9.42 25.25
N GLY A 27 8.04 10.35 26.10
CA GLY A 27 9.48 10.62 26.30
C GLY A 27 10.28 9.39 26.73
N SER A 28 9.66 8.47 27.48
CA SER A 28 10.28 7.20 27.88
C SER A 28 10.58 6.31 26.68
N GLY A 29 9.80 6.41 25.60
CA GLY A 29 10.05 5.66 24.37
C GLY A 29 11.32 6.06 23.65
N PHE A 30 11.83 7.27 23.90
CA PHE A 30 13.02 7.85 23.28
C PHE A 30 14.32 7.52 24.03
N ILE A 31 14.25 7.27 25.35
CA ILE A 31 15.45 6.97 26.14
C ILE A 31 15.90 5.52 25.96
N MET A 32 17.19 5.29 26.18
CA MET A 32 17.84 3.98 25.92
C MET A 32 17.39 2.86 26.89
N GLU A 33 16.69 3.20 27.97
CA GLU A 33 16.14 2.22 28.93
C GLU A 33 15.02 1.37 28.31
N TYR A 34 14.31 1.89 27.30
CA TYR A 34 13.29 1.16 26.56
C TYR A 34 13.80 0.70 25.20
N LYS A 35 13.33 -0.47 24.76
CA LYS A 35 13.74 -1.08 23.47
C LYS A 35 13.15 -0.37 22.25
N SER A 36 12.11 0.44 22.41
CA SER A 36 11.37 1.12 21.33
C SER A 36 12.28 1.94 20.41
N GLN A 37 13.16 2.79 20.96
CA GLN A 37 14.10 3.57 20.15
C GLN A 37 15.06 2.70 19.32
N ARG A 38 15.45 1.54 19.86
CA ARG A 38 16.33 0.62 19.15
C ARG A 38 15.57 -0.02 18.00
N LEU A 39 14.35 -0.49 18.24
CA LEU A 39 13.52 -1.08 17.19
C LEU A 39 13.26 -0.09 16.05
N PHE A 40 13.07 1.19 16.34
CA PHE A 40 12.92 2.21 15.31
C PHE A 40 14.18 2.40 14.47
N ARG A 41 15.37 2.46 15.10
CA ARG A 41 16.65 2.54 14.37
C ARG A 41 16.90 1.28 13.53
N ASP A 42 16.62 0.10 14.10
CA ASP A 42 16.79 -1.18 13.42
C ASP A 42 15.80 -1.32 12.25
N ALA A 43 14.55 -0.84 12.38
CA ALA A 43 13.56 -0.89 11.31
C ALA A 43 13.93 -0.04 10.08
N ARG A 44 14.72 1.02 10.26
CA ARG A 44 15.07 1.95 9.18
C ARG A 44 15.78 1.27 8.02
N ILE A 45 16.64 0.30 8.32
CA ILE A 45 17.45 -0.39 7.29
C ILE A 45 16.58 -1.18 6.30
N PHE A 46 15.42 -1.67 6.73
CA PHE A 46 14.57 -2.55 5.91
C PHE A 46 14.06 -1.87 4.64
N SER A 47 13.84 -0.56 4.65
CA SER A 47 13.38 0.20 3.49
C SER A 47 14.54 0.66 2.58
N ILE A 48 15.80 0.37 2.95
CA ILE A 48 17.01 0.85 2.27
C ILE A 48 17.78 -0.29 1.61
N TYR A 49 18.14 -1.32 2.39
CA TYR A 49 18.93 -2.44 1.88
C TYR A 49 18.11 -3.33 0.94
N GLU A 50 18.78 -4.17 0.14
CA GLU A 50 18.12 -5.12 -0.78
C GLU A 50 17.09 -4.46 -1.72
N GLY A 51 17.37 -3.21 -2.11
CA GLY A 51 16.52 -2.37 -2.95
C GLY A 51 15.58 -1.49 -2.12
N THR A 52 15.70 -0.17 -2.28
CA THR A 52 14.84 0.81 -1.62
C THR A 52 13.36 0.58 -1.95
N THR A 53 12.44 1.14 -1.16
CA THR A 53 11.00 1.07 -1.45
C THR A 53 10.68 1.52 -2.88
N GLN A 54 11.35 2.56 -3.38
CA GLN A 54 11.19 3.00 -4.77
C GLN A 54 11.69 1.94 -5.77
N LEU A 55 12.80 1.26 -5.50
CA LEU A 55 13.24 0.13 -6.34
C LEU A 55 12.26 -1.04 -6.31
N GLN A 56 11.56 -1.26 -5.19
CA GLN A 56 10.48 -2.26 -5.13
C GLN A 56 9.27 -1.85 -5.99
N VAL A 57 8.92 -0.56 -6.00
CA VAL A 57 7.88 -0.03 -6.91
C VAL A 57 8.27 -0.31 -8.35
N VAL A 58 9.51 0.03 -8.75
CA VAL A 58 10.03 -0.24 -10.10
C VAL A 58 10.00 -1.72 -10.44
N ALA A 59 10.36 -2.60 -9.50
CA ALA A 59 10.30 -4.05 -9.72
C ALA A 59 8.87 -4.60 -9.86
N ALA A 60 7.89 -3.96 -9.21
CA ALA A 60 6.50 -4.38 -9.24
C ALA A 60 5.70 -3.80 -10.41
N ILE A 61 6.05 -2.59 -10.88
CA ILE A 61 5.17 -1.79 -11.73
C ILE A 61 4.80 -2.49 -13.05
N ARG A 62 5.74 -3.25 -13.63
CA ARG A 62 5.46 -4.04 -14.85
C ARG A 62 4.29 -5.02 -14.66
N TYR A 63 4.20 -5.68 -13.50
CA TYR A 63 3.13 -6.64 -13.19
C TYR A 63 1.80 -5.94 -12.86
N ILE A 64 1.88 -4.69 -12.43
CA ILE A 64 0.72 -3.84 -12.16
C ILE A 64 0.16 -3.33 -13.49
N THR A 65 0.96 -2.67 -14.31
CA THR A 65 0.54 -2.05 -15.58
C THR A 65 0.15 -3.07 -16.65
N ASN A 66 0.74 -4.26 -16.65
CA ASN A 66 0.31 -5.33 -17.57
C ASN A 66 -0.97 -6.06 -17.11
N GLY A 67 -1.55 -5.70 -15.96
CA GLY A 67 -2.80 -6.27 -15.45
C GLY A 67 -2.65 -7.59 -14.68
N THR A 68 -1.45 -8.14 -14.53
CA THR A 68 -1.22 -9.39 -13.77
C THR A 68 -1.73 -9.26 -12.33
N MET A 69 -1.41 -8.15 -11.65
CA MET A 69 -1.86 -7.93 -10.27
C MET A 69 -3.36 -7.71 -10.16
N LEU A 70 -3.96 -7.01 -11.12
CA LEU A 70 -5.41 -6.81 -11.15
C LEU A 70 -6.14 -8.16 -11.27
N ASN A 71 -5.70 -9.02 -12.17
CA ASN A 71 -6.28 -10.35 -12.34
C ASN A 71 -6.13 -11.18 -11.06
N ASN A 72 -4.96 -11.19 -10.44
CA ASN A 72 -4.75 -11.87 -9.17
C ASN A 72 -5.70 -11.34 -8.07
N ILE A 73 -5.89 -10.02 -7.96
CA ILE A 73 -6.82 -9.42 -6.98
C ILE A 73 -8.25 -9.89 -7.24
N LYS A 74 -8.70 -9.90 -8.50
CA LYS A 74 -10.03 -10.39 -8.88
C LYS A 74 -10.22 -11.87 -8.55
N GLU A 75 -9.22 -12.71 -8.86
CA GLU A 75 -9.23 -14.13 -8.53
C GLU A 75 -9.27 -14.36 -7.02
N MET A 76 -8.45 -13.63 -6.26
CA MET A 76 -8.47 -13.66 -4.79
C MET A 76 -9.84 -13.27 -4.23
N LEU A 77 -10.46 -12.22 -4.76
CA LEU A 77 -11.80 -11.76 -4.32
C LEU A 77 -12.89 -12.78 -4.65
N ALA A 78 -12.85 -13.36 -5.86
CA ALA A 78 -13.81 -14.37 -6.31
C ALA A 78 -13.72 -15.65 -5.47
N GLY A 79 -12.51 -16.09 -5.15
CA GLY A 79 -12.25 -17.26 -4.30
C GLY A 79 -12.34 -16.99 -2.78
N LEU A 80 -12.61 -15.76 -2.36
CA LEU A 80 -12.63 -15.40 -0.94
C LEU A 80 -13.93 -15.89 -0.28
N GLU A 81 -13.82 -16.99 0.46
CA GLU A 81 -14.79 -17.41 1.47
C GLU A 81 -14.80 -16.40 2.62
N ILE A 82 -15.99 -15.97 3.03
CA ILE A 82 -16.18 -14.90 4.01
C ILE A 82 -17.23 -15.31 5.05
N SER A 83 -16.96 -15.04 6.33
CA SER A 83 -17.97 -15.19 7.38
C SER A 83 -19.10 -14.16 7.21
N ASP A 84 -20.27 -14.46 7.79
CA ASP A 84 -21.43 -13.56 7.69
C ASP A 84 -21.16 -12.15 8.26
N SER A 85 -20.39 -12.05 9.35
CA SER A 85 -20.07 -10.77 10.00
C SER A 85 -19.19 -9.86 9.14
N LEU A 86 -18.42 -10.43 8.21
CA LEU A 86 -17.43 -9.70 7.40
C LEU A 86 -17.90 -9.39 5.97
N LYS A 87 -19.11 -9.81 5.58
CA LYS A 87 -19.69 -9.56 4.25
C LYS A 87 -19.67 -8.09 3.86
N ASN A 88 -19.97 -7.19 4.81
CA ASN A 88 -19.95 -5.75 4.58
C ASN A 88 -18.55 -5.21 4.26
N LEU A 89 -17.50 -5.79 4.87
CA LEU A 89 -16.12 -5.41 4.58
C LEU A 89 -15.68 -5.93 3.21
N LYS A 90 -16.04 -7.17 2.84
CA LYS A 90 -15.80 -7.70 1.49
C LYS A 90 -16.44 -6.80 0.43
N ALA A 91 -17.69 -6.38 0.64
CA ALA A 91 -18.39 -5.47 -0.28
C ALA A 91 -17.71 -4.09 -0.41
N ARG A 92 -17.04 -3.62 0.64
CA ARG A 92 -16.22 -2.39 0.57
C ARG A 92 -15.01 -2.58 -0.34
N VAL A 93 -14.25 -3.66 -0.17
CA VAL A 93 -13.10 -3.99 -1.03
C VAL A 93 -13.53 -4.18 -2.49
N GLU A 94 -14.65 -4.87 -2.72
CA GLU A 94 -15.20 -5.09 -4.07
C GLU A 94 -15.50 -3.78 -4.82
N LYS A 95 -16.05 -2.78 -4.12
CA LYS A 95 -16.30 -1.44 -4.69
C LYS A 95 -15.03 -0.67 -5.06
N LEU A 96 -13.88 -1.02 -4.47
CA LEU A 96 -12.60 -0.38 -4.77
C LEU A 96 -11.94 -0.96 -6.04
N ILE A 97 -12.35 -2.15 -6.49
CA ILE A 97 -11.76 -2.78 -7.68
C ILE A 97 -11.96 -1.92 -8.94
N PRO A 98 -13.17 -1.43 -9.27
CA PRO A 98 -13.35 -0.52 -10.40
C PRO A 98 -12.56 0.79 -10.26
N VAL A 99 -12.46 1.33 -9.04
CA VAL A 99 -11.69 2.56 -8.76
C VAL A 99 -10.20 2.36 -9.06
N TYR A 100 -9.65 1.22 -8.68
CA TYR A 100 -8.28 0.84 -8.99
C TYR A 100 -8.07 0.58 -10.48
N GLU A 101 -9.02 -0.06 -11.16
CA GLU A 101 -8.99 -0.28 -12.61
C GLU A 101 -8.94 1.04 -13.38
N GLU A 102 -9.80 2.00 -13.02
CA GLU A 102 -9.82 3.32 -13.62
C GLU A 102 -8.50 4.05 -13.41
N ALA A 103 -7.93 4.01 -12.20
CA ALA A 103 -6.64 4.63 -11.90
C ALA A 103 -5.51 3.98 -12.71
N LEU A 104 -5.50 2.65 -12.80
CA LEU A 104 -4.54 1.90 -13.62
C LEU A 104 -4.64 2.28 -15.10
N ALA A 105 -5.87 2.35 -15.63
CA ALA A 105 -6.11 2.75 -17.00
C ALA A 105 -5.67 4.20 -17.27
N ALA A 106 -5.98 5.12 -16.35
CA ALA A 106 -5.59 6.52 -16.46
C ALA A 106 -4.07 6.69 -16.55
N VAL A 107 -3.30 6.05 -15.66
CA VAL A 107 -1.83 6.10 -15.71
C VAL A 107 -1.30 5.51 -17.00
N LYS A 108 -1.83 4.36 -17.45
CA LYS A 108 -1.38 3.72 -18.70
C LYS A 108 -1.68 4.54 -19.95
N ALA A 109 -2.73 5.36 -19.93
CA ALA A 109 -3.12 6.21 -21.04
C ALA A 109 -2.22 7.45 -21.19
N LEU A 110 -1.38 7.75 -20.20
CA LEU A 110 -0.44 8.88 -20.29
C LEU A 110 0.62 8.59 -21.36
N GLU A 111 0.79 9.51 -22.30
CA GLU A 111 1.82 9.45 -23.33
C GLU A 111 3.17 10.03 -22.84
N ASN A 112 3.46 9.92 -21.54
CA ASN A 112 4.66 10.46 -20.90
C ASN A 112 5.21 9.47 -19.86
N GLN A 113 6.42 8.94 -20.09
CA GLN A 113 7.03 7.93 -19.22
C GLN A 113 7.35 8.47 -17.82
N ASP A 114 7.85 9.70 -17.72
CA ASP A 114 8.19 10.30 -16.42
C ASP A 114 6.95 10.48 -15.55
N ALA A 115 5.82 10.86 -16.15
CA ALA A 115 4.53 10.94 -15.46
C ALA A 115 4.03 9.57 -15.00
N GLN A 116 4.18 8.53 -15.84
CA GLN A 116 3.85 7.16 -15.45
C GLN A 116 4.70 6.69 -14.26
N ASP A 117 6.01 6.94 -14.29
CA ASP A 117 6.94 6.57 -13.23
C ASP A 117 6.67 7.35 -11.93
N PHE A 118 6.32 8.63 -12.04
CA PHE A 118 5.92 9.47 -10.91
C PHE A 118 4.64 8.98 -10.23
N LEU A 119 3.65 8.53 -11.00
CA LEU A 119 2.39 8.00 -10.48
C LEU A 119 2.47 6.52 -10.06
N ALA A 120 3.52 5.79 -10.47
CA ALA A 120 3.69 4.36 -10.21
C ALA A 120 3.58 3.99 -8.72
N ARG A 121 4.09 4.84 -7.82
CA ARG A 121 4.01 4.62 -6.37
C ARG A 121 2.57 4.49 -5.88
N ARG A 122 1.66 5.31 -6.42
CA ARG A 122 0.24 5.29 -6.03
C ARG A 122 -0.42 3.99 -6.45
N LEU A 123 -0.16 3.52 -7.67
CA LEU A 123 -0.66 2.23 -8.13
C LEU A 123 -0.08 1.07 -7.31
N TYR A 124 1.19 1.14 -6.94
CA TYR A 124 1.84 0.16 -6.07
C TYR A 124 1.15 0.06 -4.70
N ASP A 125 0.94 1.20 -4.03
CA ASP A 125 0.30 1.24 -2.71
C ASP A 125 -1.14 0.72 -2.80
N MET A 126 -1.95 1.20 -3.77
CA MET A 126 -3.32 0.72 -4.02
C MET A 126 -3.36 -0.80 -4.22
N THR A 127 -2.42 -1.35 -5.01
CA THR A 127 -2.31 -2.79 -5.25
C THR A 127 -2.08 -3.53 -3.94
N ALA A 128 -1.16 -3.03 -3.12
CA ALA A 128 -0.75 -3.70 -1.90
C ALA A 128 -1.86 -3.69 -0.84
N GLU A 129 -2.54 -2.56 -0.66
CA GLU A 129 -3.64 -2.39 0.29
C GLU A 129 -4.83 -3.30 -0.06
N LEU A 130 -5.18 -3.41 -1.34
CA LEU A 130 -6.22 -4.34 -1.80
C LEU A 130 -5.85 -5.79 -1.52
N VAL A 131 -4.62 -6.20 -1.83
CA VAL A 131 -4.13 -7.56 -1.55
C VAL A 131 -4.17 -7.84 -0.04
N MET A 132 -3.68 -6.92 0.78
CA MET A 132 -3.66 -7.06 2.24
C MET A 132 -5.08 -7.09 2.84
N SER A 133 -6.00 -6.29 2.30
CA SER A 133 -7.42 -6.32 2.69
C SER A 133 -8.06 -7.68 2.42
N LEU A 134 -7.77 -8.31 1.28
CA LEU A 134 -8.27 -9.66 0.99
C LEU A 134 -7.65 -10.72 1.92
N LEU A 135 -6.35 -10.59 2.24
CA LEU A 135 -5.67 -11.51 3.16
C LEU A 135 -6.21 -11.39 4.59
N ILE A 136 -6.38 -10.18 5.12
CA ILE A 136 -6.89 -10.00 6.49
C ILE A 136 -8.35 -10.43 6.62
N LEU A 137 -9.17 -10.28 5.57
CA LEU A 137 -10.53 -10.80 5.54
C LEU A 137 -10.58 -12.33 5.56
N ARG A 138 -9.67 -12.98 4.81
CA ARG A 138 -9.51 -14.43 4.84
C ARG A 138 -9.12 -14.91 6.23
N ASP A 139 -8.14 -14.25 6.85
CA ASP A 139 -7.62 -14.66 8.15
C ASP A 139 -8.65 -14.37 9.27
N ALA A 140 -9.38 -13.25 9.20
CA ALA A 140 -10.47 -12.93 10.12
C ALA A 140 -11.69 -13.86 9.96
N THR A 141 -11.93 -14.42 8.78
CA THR A 141 -12.96 -15.46 8.61
C THR A 141 -12.60 -16.74 9.34
N LYS A 142 -11.30 -17.09 9.41
CA LYS A 142 -10.81 -18.32 10.06
C LYS A 142 -10.57 -18.17 11.56
N ALA A 143 -10.14 -16.99 11.99
CA ALA A 143 -9.79 -16.67 13.38
C ALA A 143 -10.30 -15.27 13.74
N PRO A 144 -11.63 -15.09 13.87
CA PRO A 144 -12.24 -13.79 14.14
C PRO A 144 -11.75 -13.17 15.46
N GLU A 145 -11.48 -13.98 16.48
CA GLU A 145 -10.97 -13.54 17.77
C GLU A 145 -9.60 -12.85 17.70
N LEU A 146 -8.82 -13.13 16.66
CA LEU A 146 -7.52 -12.50 16.43
C LEU A 146 -7.60 -11.32 15.47
N PHE A 147 -8.43 -11.40 14.43
CA PHE A 147 -8.31 -10.49 13.29
C PHE A 147 -9.57 -9.68 12.94
N GLU A 148 -10.76 -9.98 13.50
CA GLU A 148 -11.99 -9.28 13.11
C GLU A 148 -11.94 -7.77 13.40
N LYS A 149 -11.38 -7.39 14.56
CA LYS A 149 -11.16 -5.99 14.90
C LYS A 149 -10.19 -5.32 13.92
N SER A 150 -9.08 -5.99 13.62
CA SER A 150 -8.06 -5.47 12.71
C SER A 150 -8.57 -5.35 11.28
N ALA A 151 -9.36 -6.31 10.79
CA ALA A 151 -9.99 -6.26 9.48
C ALA A 151 -10.93 -5.05 9.36
N ASN A 152 -11.71 -4.76 10.40
CA ASN A 152 -12.58 -3.59 10.42
C ASN A 152 -11.81 -2.27 10.30
N VAL A 153 -10.66 -2.15 10.96
CA VAL A 153 -9.82 -0.94 10.87
C VAL A 153 -9.13 -0.88 9.51
N TYR A 154 -8.46 -1.96 9.12
CA TYR A 154 -7.60 -2.00 7.94
C TYR A 154 -8.38 -1.78 6.63
N VAL A 155 -9.54 -2.43 6.46
CA VAL A 155 -10.35 -2.27 5.23
C VAL A 155 -10.87 -0.83 5.07
N ARG A 156 -11.11 -0.11 6.17
CA ARG A 156 -11.52 1.30 6.12
C ARG A 156 -10.36 2.22 5.76
N MET A 157 -9.17 1.94 6.30
CA MET A 157 -7.94 2.65 5.90
C MET A 157 -7.63 2.42 4.41
N THR A 158 -7.76 1.18 3.94
CA THR A 158 -7.63 0.85 2.50
C THR A 158 -8.62 1.64 1.64
N GLU A 159 -9.88 1.81 2.08
CA GLU A 159 -10.84 2.63 1.33
C GLU A 159 -10.40 4.10 1.23
N GLU A 160 -9.98 4.71 2.33
CA GLU A 160 -9.43 6.07 2.34
C GLU A 160 -8.24 6.21 1.39
N ASP A 161 -7.27 5.32 1.55
CA ASP A 161 -6.02 5.36 0.79
C ASP A 161 -6.23 5.17 -0.71
N VAL A 162 -7.03 4.18 -1.11
CA VAL A 162 -7.32 3.90 -2.53
C VAL A 162 -8.09 5.06 -3.16
N LEU A 163 -9.08 5.61 -2.46
CA LEU A 163 -9.85 6.74 -2.98
C LEU A 163 -8.99 8.00 -3.12
N GLY A 164 -8.16 8.31 -2.12
CA GLY A 164 -7.24 9.46 -2.16
C GLY A 164 -6.22 9.35 -3.29
N LYS A 165 -5.61 8.16 -3.45
CA LYS A 165 -4.64 7.89 -4.53
C LYS A 165 -5.28 7.95 -5.92
N SER A 166 -6.50 7.40 -6.07
CA SER A 166 -7.27 7.48 -7.31
C SER A 166 -7.63 8.93 -7.65
N ALA A 167 -8.09 9.72 -6.67
CA ALA A 167 -8.39 11.14 -6.86
C ALA A 167 -7.16 11.92 -7.32
N TYR A 168 -5.99 11.67 -6.72
CA TYR A 168 -4.74 12.29 -7.16
C TYR A 168 -4.42 11.93 -8.61
N ILE A 169 -4.46 10.63 -8.97
CA ILE A 169 -4.17 10.16 -10.33
C ILE A 169 -5.10 10.82 -11.35
N LYS A 170 -6.40 10.90 -11.05
CA LYS A 170 -7.41 11.49 -11.94
C LYS A 170 -7.23 12.99 -12.14
N ALA A 171 -6.72 13.69 -11.13
CA ALA A 171 -6.52 15.14 -11.18
C ALA A 171 -5.15 15.57 -11.73
N PHE A 172 -4.20 14.64 -11.85
CA PHE A 172 -2.82 14.97 -12.24
C PHE A 172 -2.74 15.36 -13.73
N GLN A 173 -2.12 16.51 -13.99
CA GLN A 173 -1.78 16.96 -15.35
C GLN A 173 -0.30 16.73 -15.61
N VAL A 174 0.06 16.31 -16.82
CA VAL A 174 1.46 15.97 -17.15
C VAL A 174 2.36 17.21 -17.04
N GLU A 175 1.79 18.37 -17.33
CA GLU A 175 2.44 19.68 -17.25
C GLU A 175 2.85 20.03 -15.80
N ASP A 176 2.12 19.53 -14.80
CA ASP A 176 2.42 19.77 -13.39
C ASP A 176 3.73 19.11 -12.97
N LEU A 177 4.22 18.13 -13.74
CA LEU A 177 5.46 17.39 -13.43
C LEU A 177 6.68 18.31 -13.29
N GLU A 178 6.71 19.44 -14.01
CA GLU A 178 7.78 20.43 -13.89
C GLU A 178 7.93 20.94 -12.45
N SER A 179 6.83 21.05 -11.69
CA SER A 179 6.85 21.49 -10.28
C SER A 179 7.50 20.47 -9.34
N PHE A 180 7.67 19.21 -9.79
CA PHE A 180 8.24 18.12 -9.00
C PHE A 180 9.70 17.80 -9.37
N LYS A 181 10.25 18.45 -10.41
CA LYS A 181 11.66 18.29 -10.76
C LYS A 181 12.52 19.04 -9.75
N ALA A 182 13.64 18.42 -9.35
CA ALA A 182 14.63 19.12 -8.56
C ALA A 182 15.15 20.33 -9.35
N ALA A 183 15.36 21.46 -8.66
CA ALA A 183 16.06 22.59 -9.26
C ALA A 183 17.40 22.08 -9.80
N GLN A 184 17.72 22.42 -11.06
CA GLN A 184 19.04 22.14 -11.60
C GLN A 184 20.06 22.84 -10.70
N ALA A 185 21.03 22.08 -10.19
CA ALA A 185 22.14 22.68 -9.46
C ALA A 185 22.88 23.62 -10.44
N GLU A 186 23.00 24.89 -10.07
CA GLU A 186 23.84 25.86 -10.77
C GLU A 186 25.30 25.39 -10.85
#